data_AF-A0A421B0U1-F1
#
_entry.id   AF-A0A421B0U1-F1
#
_cell.length_a   1.000
_cell.length_b   1.000
_cell.length_c   1.000
_cell.angle_alpha   90.00
_cell.angle_beta   90.00
_cell.angle_gamma   90.00
#
_symmetry.space_group_name_H-M   'P 1'
#
loop_
_entity.id
_entity.type
_entity.pdbx_description
1 polymer ?
#
loop_
_entity_poly.entity_id
_entity_poly.type
_entity_poly.pdbx_seq_one_letter_code
_entity_poly.pdbx_strand_id
1 'polypeptide(L)'
;MLPANFPAVTRRDHGVELVGRVLDAVRADPGRSMYDYLPVPWVTDGTPRPMPADALARLTFPSGRPLSPSLRTWLAYDTTLLDRHGWFADDGSLSPRPLDRFVAEEMSEAWAEDFAVLAPRFPECFLLPGGSDSRRVLAVGEPDSAGEHPVLALDFDDLPFLGLMYPGFDVYLAHTAGLVELPGSGYTALTAHGVYGRRMTEHAARLFDGEAFVQYPF
;
A
#
# COMPACT_ATOMS: atom_id res chain seq x y z
N MET A 1 -17.55 -17.66 14.02
CA MET A 1 -16.10 -17.94 14.15
C MET A 1 -15.83 -19.32 13.57
N LEU A 2 -15.39 -19.38 12.31
CA LEU A 2 -14.89 -20.63 11.69
C LEU A 2 -13.37 -20.68 11.89
N PRO A 3 -12.77 -21.86 12.14
CA PRO A 3 -11.32 -21.97 12.14
C PRO A 3 -10.84 -21.87 10.68
N ALA A 4 -10.24 -20.74 10.31
CA ALA A 4 -9.63 -20.58 9.00
C ALA A 4 -8.33 -21.41 8.97
N ASN A 5 -8.41 -22.59 8.36
CA ASN A 5 -7.27 -23.44 8.09
C ASN A 5 -6.53 -22.85 6.88
N PHE A 6 -5.68 -21.85 7.12
CA PHE A 6 -4.91 -21.21 6.05
C PHE A 6 -3.81 -22.18 5.56
N PRO A 7 -3.67 -22.41 4.24
CA PRO A 7 -2.57 -23.19 3.69
C PRO A 7 -1.20 -22.64 4.13
N ALA A 8 -0.18 -23.51 4.10
CA ALA A 8 1.19 -23.11 4.40
C ALA A 8 1.65 -22.00 3.45
N VAL A 9 2.25 -20.95 4.01
CA VAL A 9 2.80 -19.79 3.30
C VAL A 9 3.85 -20.28 2.28
N THR A 10 3.58 -20.14 0.99
CA THR A 10 4.61 -20.35 -0.04
C THR A 10 5.36 -19.04 -0.23
N ARG A 11 6.70 -19.07 -0.25
CA ARG A 11 7.49 -17.82 -0.42
C ARG A 11 7.13 -17.08 -1.70
N ARG A 12 6.69 -17.80 -2.73
CA ARG A 12 6.29 -17.28 -4.04
C ARG A 12 5.10 -16.33 -3.99
N ASP A 13 4.24 -16.48 -2.99
CA ASP A 13 3.01 -15.69 -2.85
C ASP A 13 3.23 -14.46 -1.97
N HIS A 14 4.44 -14.18 -1.50
CA HIS A 14 4.69 -13.07 -0.56
C HIS A 14 5.99 -12.32 -0.86
N GLY A 15 6.03 -11.06 -0.45
CA GLY A 15 7.24 -10.25 -0.35
C GLY A 15 8.06 -10.21 -1.64
N VAL A 16 9.36 -10.52 -1.52
CA VAL A 16 10.35 -10.36 -2.59
C VAL A 16 10.08 -11.26 -3.80
N GLU A 17 9.68 -12.52 -3.60
CA GLU A 17 9.45 -13.43 -4.74
C GLU A 17 8.20 -13.01 -5.54
N LEU A 18 7.16 -12.54 -4.85
CA LEU A 18 5.96 -12.02 -5.50
C LEU A 18 6.27 -10.75 -6.29
N VAL A 19 7.02 -9.80 -5.70
CA VAL A 19 7.44 -8.58 -6.40
C VAL A 19 8.42 -8.88 -7.54
N GLY A 20 9.27 -9.90 -7.42
CA GLY A 20 10.12 -10.33 -8.54
C GLY A 20 9.31 -10.64 -9.80
N ARG A 21 8.18 -11.32 -9.66
CA ARG A 21 7.26 -11.61 -10.78
C ARG A 21 6.59 -10.36 -11.33
N VAL A 22 6.24 -9.41 -10.46
CA VAL A 22 5.74 -8.10 -10.90
C VAL A 22 6.80 -7.39 -11.74
N LEU A 23 8.04 -7.33 -11.24
CA LEU A 23 9.15 -6.70 -11.95
C LEU A 23 9.44 -7.37 -13.30
N ASP A 24 9.30 -8.69 -13.41
CA ASP A 24 9.43 -9.37 -14.70
C ASP A 24 8.34 -8.93 -15.69
N ALA A 25 7.10 -8.75 -15.24
CA ALA A 25 6.02 -8.21 -16.07
C ALA A 25 6.26 -6.74 -16.44
N VAL A 26 6.72 -5.91 -15.50
CA VAL A 26 7.03 -4.48 -15.73
C VAL A 26 8.19 -4.30 -16.69
N ARG A 27 9.24 -5.12 -16.60
CA ARG A 27 10.39 -5.07 -17.52
C ARG A 27 10.00 -5.39 -18.96
N ALA A 28 8.97 -6.21 -19.17
CA ALA A 28 8.49 -6.55 -20.50
C ALA A 28 7.79 -5.35 -21.17
N ASP A 29 7.12 -4.49 -20.40
CA ASP A 29 6.46 -3.29 -20.89
C ASP A 29 6.40 -2.19 -19.80
N PRO A 30 7.47 -1.41 -19.60
CA PRO A 30 7.57 -0.46 -18.49
C PRO A 30 6.64 0.74 -18.65
N GLY A 31 6.21 1.04 -19.88
CA GLY A 31 5.25 2.11 -20.18
C GLY A 31 3.80 1.67 -20.00
N ARG A 32 3.53 0.37 -19.81
CA ARG A 32 2.17 -0.14 -19.61
C ARG A 32 1.52 0.55 -18.42
N SER A 33 0.25 0.89 -18.57
CA SER A 33 -0.55 1.40 -17.46
C SER A 33 -0.77 0.33 -16.38
N MET A 34 -0.72 0.73 -15.13
CA MET A 34 -1.13 -0.05 -13.96
C MET A 34 -2.63 -0.38 -13.98
N TYR A 35 -3.44 0.52 -14.56
CA TYR A 35 -4.89 0.41 -14.59
C TYR A 35 -5.45 0.63 -15.99
N ASP A 36 -6.53 -0.07 -16.32
CA ASP A 36 -7.20 0.07 -17.62
C ASP A 36 -8.09 1.33 -17.69
N TYR A 37 -8.51 1.86 -16.53
CA TYR A 37 -9.40 3.02 -16.41
C TYR A 37 -8.68 4.35 -16.17
N LEU A 38 -7.39 4.31 -15.81
CA LEU A 38 -6.58 5.49 -15.51
C LEU A 38 -5.17 5.31 -16.08
N PRO A 39 -4.66 6.22 -16.93
CA PRO A 39 -3.34 6.07 -17.53
C PRO A 39 -2.24 6.36 -16.48
N VAL A 40 -1.70 5.28 -15.90
CA VAL A 40 -0.65 5.34 -14.87
C VAL A 40 0.48 4.41 -15.25
N PRO A 41 1.51 4.86 -15.99
CA PRO A 41 2.57 3.98 -16.46
C PRO A 41 3.36 3.40 -15.28
N TRP A 42 3.73 2.12 -15.32
CA TRP A 42 4.55 1.51 -14.27
C TRP A 42 5.85 2.27 -14.01
N VAL A 43 6.49 2.74 -15.08
CA VAL A 43 7.74 3.50 -15.05
C VAL A 43 7.56 4.78 -15.87
N THR A 44 7.89 5.91 -15.27
CA THR A 44 7.82 7.21 -15.96
C THR A 44 8.78 7.23 -17.14
N ASP A 45 8.29 7.64 -18.31
CA ASP A 45 9.03 7.65 -19.58
C ASP A 45 9.59 6.27 -20.01
N GLY A 46 9.10 5.17 -19.41
CA GLY A 46 9.53 3.80 -19.69
C GLY A 46 10.96 3.47 -19.25
N THR A 47 11.66 4.40 -18.57
CA THR A 47 13.07 4.22 -18.17
C THR A 47 13.19 4.19 -16.63
N PRO A 48 13.52 3.03 -16.04
CA PRO A 48 13.59 2.90 -14.58
C PRO A 48 14.66 3.79 -13.98
N ARG A 49 14.37 4.39 -12.83
CA ARG A 49 15.36 5.13 -12.02
C ARG A 49 15.58 4.42 -10.70
N PRO A 50 16.54 3.47 -10.61
CA PRO A 50 16.78 2.74 -9.37
C PRO A 50 17.40 3.63 -8.30
N MET A 51 17.03 3.41 -7.05
CA MET A 51 17.67 4.03 -5.90
C MET A 51 19.10 3.47 -5.73
N PRO A 52 20.12 4.31 -5.47
CA PRO A 52 21.47 3.83 -5.18
C PRO A 52 21.49 2.84 -4.01
N ALA A 53 22.26 1.76 -4.14
CA ALA A 53 22.25 0.65 -3.19
C ALA A 53 22.65 1.08 -1.77
N ASP A 54 23.59 2.02 -1.64
CA ASP A 54 24.05 2.53 -0.35
C ASP A 54 22.99 3.43 0.31
N ALA A 55 22.29 4.25 -0.48
CA ALA A 55 21.15 5.05 -0.03
C ALA A 55 20.01 4.13 0.44
N LEU A 56 19.64 3.14 -0.38
CA LEU A 56 18.61 2.17 -0.04
C LEU A 56 18.94 1.37 1.24
N ALA A 57 20.19 0.98 1.43
CA ALA A 57 20.63 0.24 2.63
C ALA A 57 20.45 1.06 3.93
N ARG A 58 20.58 2.38 3.86
CA ARG A 58 20.39 3.30 5.00
C ARG A 58 18.95 3.77 5.16
N LEU A 59 18.11 3.61 4.14
CA LEU A 59 16.76 4.13 4.13
C LEU A 59 15.90 3.44 5.21
N THR A 60 15.20 4.25 5.98
CA THR A 60 14.15 3.88 6.95
C THR A 60 13.01 4.89 6.82
N PHE A 61 11.82 4.53 7.30
CA PHE A 61 10.77 5.52 7.49
C PHE A 61 11.18 6.54 8.57
N PRO A 62 10.61 7.76 8.57
CA PRO A 62 10.88 8.76 9.62
C PRO A 62 10.66 8.29 11.05
N SER A 63 9.73 7.36 11.30
CA SER A 63 9.62 6.69 12.62
C SER A 63 10.78 5.79 13.02
N GLY A 64 11.77 5.57 12.13
CA GLY A 64 12.83 4.59 12.29
C GLY A 64 12.41 3.16 11.94
N ARG A 65 11.15 2.96 11.50
CA ARG A 65 10.67 1.65 11.06
C ARG A 65 11.36 1.21 9.77
N PRO A 66 11.60 -0.11 9.60
CA PRO A 66 12.21 -0.62 8.39
C PRO A 66 11.24 -0.52 7.20
N LEU A 67 11.79 -0.28 6.01
CA LEU A 67 11.06 -0.54 4.77
C LEU A 67 10.74 -2.03 4.67
N SER A 68 9.60 -2.33 4.07
CA SER A 68 9.26 -3.71 3.77
C SER A 68 10.22 -4.32 2.74
N PRO A 69 10.44 -5.65 2.76
CA PRO A 69 11.28 -6.32 1.78
C PRO A 69 10.83 -6.05 0.34
N SER A 70 9.52 -6.01 0.08
CA SER A 70 8.97 -5.74 -1.24
C SER A 70 9.23 -4.30 -1.70
N LEU A 71 9.06 -3.31 -0.82
CA LEU A 71 9.32 -1.91 -1.12
C LEU A 71 10.80 -1.70 -1.43
N ARG A 72 11.71 -2.33 -0.67
CA ARG A 72 13.15 -2.29 -0.98
C ARG A 72 13.44 -2.88 -2.36
N THR A 73 12.80 -4.00 -2.70
CA THR A 73 12.97 -4.66 -4.00
C THR A 73 12.50 -3.77 -5.14
N TRP A 74 11.37 -3.08 -4.97
CA TRP A 74 10.85 -2.13 -5.95
C TRP A 74 11.77 -0.92 -6.11
N LEU A 75 12.18 -0.27 -5.01
CA LEU A 75 13.05 0.91 -5.04
C LEU A 75 14.43 0.62 -5.64
N ALA A 76 14.93 -0.61 -5.52
CA ALA A 76 16.15 -1.06 -6.19
C ALA A 76 16.01 -1.14 -7.72
N TYR A 77 14.78 -1.13 -8.24
CA TYR A 77 14.48 -1.12 -9.67
C TYR A 77 14.03 0.26 -10.16
N ASP A 78 13.04 0.87 -9.49
CA ASP A 78 12.44 2.14 -9.91
C ASP A 78 11.94 2.97 -8.74
N THR A 79 12.24 4.27 -8.76
CA THR A 79 11.66 5.27 -7.86
C THR A 79 10.58 6.11 -8.52
N THR A 80 10.53 6.15 -9.86
CA THR A 80 9.73 7.14 -10.61
C THR A 80 8.23 7.02 -10.39
N LEU A 81 7.74 5.80 -10.16
CA LEU A 81 6.35 5.55 -9.78
C LEU A 81 5.98 6.30 -8.50
N LEU A 82 6.83 6.22 -7.49
CA LEU A 82 6.55 6.74 -6.15
C LEU A 82 6.89 8.23 -6.05
N ASP A 83 7.93 8.67 -6.78
CA ASP A 83 8.36 10.07 -6.88
C ASP A 83 7.23 11.00 -7.32
N ARG A 84 6.52 10.65 -8.40
CA ARG A 84 5.37 11.44 -8.89
C ARG A 84 4.15 11.42 -7.96
N HIS A 85 4.14 10.57 -6.94
CA HIS A 85 3.14 10.52 -5.88
C HIS A 85 3.64 11.13 -4.57
N GLY A 86 4.73 11.93 -4.64
CA GLY A 86 5.21 12.74 -3.52
C GLY A 86 5.91 11.94 -2.42
N TRP A 87 6.48 10.77 -2.75
CA TRP A 87 7.16 9.94 -1.75
C TRP A 87 8.48 10.51 -1.25
N PHE A 88 9.14 11.33 -2.05
CA PHE A 88 10.48 11.84 -1.76
C PHE A 88 10.45 13.36 -1.59
N ALA A 89 11.17 13.85 -0.59
CA ALA A 89 11.53 15.26 -0.49
C ALA A 89 12.71 15.58 -1.42
N ASP A 90 13.04 16.86 -1.58
CA ASP A 90 14.13 17.33 -2.44
C ASP A 90 15.51 16.75 -2.05
N ASP A 91 15.69 16.38 -0.79
CA ASP A 91 16.91 15.75 -0.27
C ASP A 91 16.94 14.20 -0.46
N GLY A 92 15.91 13.64 -1.07
CA GLY A 92 15.74 12.20 -1.32
C GLY A 92 15.24 11.40 -0.12
N SER A 93 14.94 12.05 1.02
CA SER A 93 14.32 11.39 2.16
C SER A 93 12.84 11.05 1.90
N LEU A 94 12.30 10.07 2.63
CA LEU A 94 10.88 9.73 2.56
C LEU A 94 10.03 10.83 3.21
N SER A 95 8.98 11.27 2.51
CA SER A 95 8.09 12.37 2.92
C SER A 95 6.67 11.89 3.22
N PRO A 96 6.42 11.19 4.34
CA PRO A 96 5.08 10.78 4.73
C PRO A 96 4.22 11.99 5.12
N ARG A 97 2.90 11.78 5.09
CA ARG A 97 1.90 12.71 5.65
C ARG A 97 1.07 11.99 6.72
N PRO A 98 0.69 12.64 7.83
CA PRO A 98 -0.34 12.09 8.70
C PRO A 98 -1.68 12.04 7.96
N LEU A 99 -2.56 11.14 8.39
CA LEU A 99 -3.80 10.83 7.65
C LEU A 99 -4.73 12.03 7.43
N ASP A 100 -4.93 12.86 8.45
CA ASP A 100 -5.75 14.08 8.36
C ASP A 100 -5.20 15.06 7.33
N ARG A 101 -3.88 15.31 7.35
CA ARG A 101 -3.20 16.15 6.34
C ARG A 101 -3.33 15.55 4.95
N PHE A 102 -3.19 14.23 4.83
CA PHE A 102 -3.39 13.53 3.56
C PHE A 102 -4.82 13.75 3.04
N VAL A 103 -5.84 13.58 3.89
CA VAL A 103 -7.23 13.81 3.51
C VAL A 103 -7.48 15.26 3.09
N ALA A 104 -6.90 16.22 3.81
CA ALA A 104 -7.00 17.65 3.46
C ALA A 104 -6.45 17.94 2.06
N GLU A 105 -5.25 17.42 1.75
CA GLU A 105 -4.55 17.68 0.50
C GLU A 105 -5.12 16.91 -0.71
N GLU A 106 -5.60 15.67 -0.50
CA GLU A 106 -6.04 14.78 -1.59
C GLU A 106 -7.55 14.83 -1.86
N MET A 107 -8.33 15.36 -0.90
CA MET A 107 -9.79 15.41 -0.93
C MET A 107 -10.31 16.81 -0.61
N SER A 108 -10.37 17.18 0.68
CA SER A 108 -10.75 18.52 1.13
C SER A 108 -10.49 18.72 2.63
N GLU A 109 -10.31 19.96 3.05
CA GLU A 109 -10.20 20.32 4.47
C GLU A 109 -11.45 19.91 5.29
N ALA A 110 -12.65 19.97 4.68
CA ALA A 110 -13.88 19.59 5.36
C ALA A 110 -13.88 18.11 5.77
N TRP A 111 -13.35 17.23 4.92
CA TRP A 111 -13.22 15.82 5.26
C TRP A 111 -12.12 15.55 6.29
N ALA A 112 -11.08 16.38 6.34
CA ALA A 112 -9.97 16.18 7.27
C ALA A 112 -10.40 16.24 8.74
N GLU A 113 -11.40 17.06 9.06
CA GLU A 113 -11.96 17.18 10.42
C GLU A 113 -12.51 15.83 10.91
N ASP A 114 -13.22 15.09 10.06
CA ASP A 114 -13.76 13.77 10.40
C ASP A 114 -12.63 12.75 10.67
N PHE A 115 -11.53 12.82 9.93
CA PHE A 115 -10.40 11.90 10.08
C PHE A 115 -9.40 12.28 11.18
N ALA A 116 -9.51 13.48 11.76
CA ALA A 116 -8.56 13.98 12.76
C ALA A 116 -8.44 13.04 13.97
N VAL A 117 -9.52 12.37 14.37
CA VAL A 117 -9.50 11.39 15.47
C VAL A 117 -8.67 10.15 15.16
N LEU A 118 -8.52 9.79 13.89
CA LEU A 118 -7.74 8.64 13.43
C LEU A 118 -6.26 8.99 13.19
N ALA A 119 -5.93 10.27 12.96
CA ALA A 119 -4.57 10.72 12.62
C ALA A 119 -3.47 10.22 13.58
N PRO A 120 -3.65 10.16 14.91
CA PRO A 120 -2.64 9.60 15.82
C PRO A 120 -2.30 8.13 15.55
N ARG A 121 -3.22 7.35 14.97
CA ARG A 121 -3.01 5.94 14.59
C ARG A 121 -2.27 5.79 13.27
N PHE A 122 -2.27 6.84 12.44
CA PHE A 122 -1.73 6.86 11.08
C PHE A 122 -0.85 8.10 10.85
N PRO A 123 0.27 8.25 11.58
CA PRO A 123 1.14 9.42 11.47
C PRO A 123 1.97 9.45 10.18
N GLU A 124 2.10 8.31 9.50
CA GLU A 124 2.95 8.14 8.33
C GLU A 124 2.21 7.39 7.21
N CYS A 125 1.60 8.15 6.29
CA CYS A 125 0.91 7.64 5.12
C CYS A 125 1.60 8.11 3.84
N PHE A 126 1.64 7.22 2.85
CA PHE A 126 2.18 7.50 1.51
C PHE A 126 1.14 7.21 0.44
N LEU A 127 0.94 8.14 -0.50
CA LEU A 127 0.00 7.97 -1.60
C LEU A 127 0.44 6.84 -2.53
N LEU A 128 -0.46 5.92 -2.83
CA LEU A 128 -0.25 4.92 -3.88
C LEU A 128 -1.14 5.22 -5.09
N PRO A 129 -0.70 4.82 -6.30
CA PRO A 129 -1.52 4.92 -7.49
C PRO A 129 -2.89 4.24 -7.36
N GLY A 130 -3.88 4.83 -8.01
CA GLY A 130 -5.18 4.21 -8.25
C GLY A 130 -6.29 4.65 -7.29
N GLY A 131 -7.49 4.19 -7.64
CA GLY A 131 -8.73 4.82 -7.20
C GLY A 131 -9.21 5.89 -8.18
N SER A 132 -10.54 6.00 -8.30
CA SER A 132 -11.20 7.14 -8.94
C SER A 132 -11.53 8.15 -7.84
N ASP A 133 -12.59 7.86 -7.09
CA ASP A 133 -13.10 8.69 -6.00
C ASP A 133 -12.56 8.26 -4.62
N SER A 134 -11.80 7.16 -4.61
CA SER A 134 -11.05 6.66 -3.45
C SER A 134 -9.54 6.86 -3.62
N ARG A 135 -8.78 6.73 -2.53
CA ARG A 135 -7.31 6.72 -2.54
C ARG A 135 -6.77 5.42 -1.95
N ARG A 136 -5.55 5.07 -2.35
CA ARG A 136 -4.77 4.03 -1.70
C ARG A 136 -3.62 4.68 -0.96
N VAL A 137 -3.40 4.28 0.28
CA VAL A 137 -2.26 4.74 1.06
C VAL A 137 -1.52 3.58 1.68
N LEU A 138 -0.19 3.59 1.59
CA LEU A 138 0.63 2.75 2.45
C LEU A 138 0.72 3.42 3.82
N ALA A 139 0.27 2.72 4.86
CA ALA A 139 0.29 3.22 6.23
C ALA A 139 1.41 2.55 7.03
N VAL A 140 2.40 3.32 7.49
CA VAL A 140 3.56 2.78 8.20
C VAL A 140 3.19 2.45 9.64
N GLY A 141 3.36 1.18 10.00
CA GLY A 141 2.97 0.64 11.30
C GLY A 141 3.89 -0.49 11.73
N GLU A 142 3.38 -1.34 12.63
CA GLU A 142 4.04 -2.62 12.90
C GLU A 142 3.89 -3.56 11.69
N PRO A 143 5.01 -4.04 11.09
CA PRO A 143 4.94 -4.92 9.94
C PRO A 143 4.22 -6.24 10.24
N ASP A 144 3.58 -6.83 9.23
CA ASP A 144 3.03 -8.19 9.36
C ASP A 144 4.12 -9.27 9.42
N SER A 145 3.68 -10.53 9.46
CA SER A 145 4.56 -11.71 9.42
C SER A 145 5.41 -11.85 8.14
N ALA A 146 5.12 -11.10 7.07
CA ALA A 146 5.95 -11.01 5.86
C ALA A 146 6.88 -9.78 5.88
N GLY A 147 6.81 -8.93 6.91
CA GLY A 147 7.57 -7.69 7.02
C GLY A 147 6.96 -6.54 6.22
N GLU A 148 5.68 -6.62 5.86
CA GLU A 148 4.98 -5.64 5.04
C GLU A 148 4.14 -4.66 5.87
N HIS A 149 3.99 -3.45 5.34
CA HIS A 149 3.09 -2.42 5.88
C HIS A 149 1.80 -2.42 5.05
N PRO A 150 0.61 -2.27 5.67
CA PRO A 150 -0.64 -2.42 4.96
C PRO A 150 -0.88 -1.27 3.99
N VAL A 151 -1.69 -1.57 2.97
CA VAL A 151 -2.27 -0.57 2.10
C VAL A 151 -3.74 -0.40 2.45
N LEU A 152 -4.13 0.81 2.78
CA LEU A 152 -5.49 1.19 3.14
C LEU A 152 -6.20 1.80 1.93
N ALA A 153 -7.51 1.58 1.84
CA ALA A 153 -8.40 2.36 0.99
C ALA A 153 -9.05 3.47 1.82
N LEU A 154 -9.06 4.68 1.28
CA LEU A 154 -9.91 5.78 1.74
C LEU A 154 -11.04 5.98 0.73
N ASP A 155 -12.27 6.09 1.19
CA ASP A 155 -13.43 6.35 0.35
C ASP A 155 -14.39 7.34 1.02
N PHE A 156 -15.07 8.14 0.20
CA PHE A 156 -15.88 9.30 0.60
C PHE A 156 -17.24 9.35 -0.12
N ASP A 157 -17.54 8.42 -1.04
CA ASP A 157 -18.75 8.48 -1.86
C ASP A 157 -20.06 8.41 -1.04
N ASP A 158 -20.06 7.69 0.09
CA ASP A 158 -21.22 7.60 1.00
C ASP A 158 -20.91 8.22 2.37
N LEU A 159 -20.11 7.51 3.17
CA LEU A 159 -19.61 7.94 4.47
C LEU A 159 -18.11 7.75 4.49
N PRO A 160 -17.35 8.67 5.14
CA PRO A 160 -15.92 8.52 5.32
C PRO A 160 -15.54 7.10 5.76
N PHE A 161 -14.72 6.45 4.95
CA PHE A 161 -14.30 5.07 5.11
C PHE A 161 -12.79 4.98 5.14
N LEU A 162 -12.26 4.18 6.05
CA LEU A 162 -10.86 3.77 6.09
C LEU A 162 -10.78 2.28 6.33
N GLY A 163 -10.22 1.52 5.39
CA GLY A 163 -10.17 0.07 5.51
C GLY A 163 -8.93 -0.58 4.91
N LEU A 164 -8.58 -1.76 5.42
CA LEU A 164 -7.50 -2.57 4.89
C LEU A 164 -7.86 -3.05 3.48
N MET A 165 -7.08 -2.64 2.49
CA MET A 165 -7.24 -3.11 1.12
C MET A 165 -6.26 -4.23 0.78
N TYR A 166 -4.99 -4.07 1.16
CA TYR A 166 -3.97 -5.09 0.98
C TYR A 166 -3.12 -5.25 2.24
N PRO A 167 -2.62 -6.46 2.51
CA PRO A 167 -1.74 -6.69 3.66
C PRO A 167 -0.33 -6.11 3.45
N GLY A 168 0.01 -5.65 2.25
CA GLY A 168 1.36 -5.25 1.93
C GLY A 168 1.49 -4.62 0.56
N PHE A 169 2.62 -3.95 0.36
CA PHE A 169 2.99 -3.36 -0.93
C PHE A 169 3.20 -4.46 -2.00
N ASP A 170 3.68 -5.62 -1.58
CA ASP A 170 3.81 -6.82 -2.43
C ASP A 170 2.48 -7.24 -3.09
N VAL A 171 1.42 -7.38 -2.30
CA VAL A 171 0.11 -7.82 -2.79
C VAL A 171 -0.58 -6.71 -3.58
N TYR A 172 -0.42 -5.45 -3.17
CA TYR A 172 -0.88 -4.30 -3.95
C TYR A 172 -0.29 -4.32 -5.37
N LEU A 173 1.04 -4.42 -5.49
CA LEU A 173 1.71 -4.48 -6.78
C LEU A 173 1.26 -5.70 -7.59
N ALA A 174 1.14 -6.87 -6.96
CA ALA A 174 0.78 -8.09 -7.64
C ALA A 174 -0.66 -8.10 -8.17
N HIS A 175 -1.62 -7.59 -7.40
CA HIS A 175 -2.99 -7.43 -7.87
C HIS A 175 -3.04 -6.46 -9.06
N THR A 176 -2.38 -5.31 -8.95
CA THR A 176 -2.35 -4.32 -10.03
C THR A 176 -1.62 -4.83 -11.29
N ALA A 177 -0.67 -5.76 -11.15
CA ALA A 177 -0.03 -6.44 -12.27
C ALA A 177 -0.87 -7.61 -12.86
N GLY A 178 -2.04 -7.91 -12.29
CA GLY A 178 -2.90 -9.03 -12.70
C GLY A 178 -2.37 -10.40 -12.28
N LEU A 179 -1.52 -10.47 -11.26
CA LEU A 179 -0.94 -11.72 -10.74
C LEU A 179 -1.68 -12.29 -9.52
N VAL A 180 -2.55 -11.49 -8.92
CA VAL A 180 -3.40 -11.86 -7.77
C VAL A 180 -4.83 -11.43 -8.10
N GLU A 181 -5.78 -12.32 -7.86
CA GLU A 181 -7.21 -12.03 -7.97
C GLU A 181 -7.81 -11.77 -6.59
N LEU A 182 -8.77 -10.84 -6.50
CA LEU A 182 -9.52 -10.62 -5.28
C LEU A 182 -10.62 -11.68 -5.13
N PRO A 183 -10.90 -12.19 -3.91
CA PRO A 183 -11.91 -13.23 -3.70
C PRO A 183 -13.35 -12.70 -3.74
N GLY A 184 -13.55 -11.42 -4.05
CA GLY A 184 -14.83 -10.75 -4.08
C GLY A 184 -14.70 -9.25 -4.40
N SER A 185 -15.81 -8.54 -4.29
CA SER A 185 -15.87 -7.09 -4.46
C SER A 185 -15.59 -6.34 -3.15
N GLY A 186 -15.29 -5.04 -3.28
CA GLY A 186 -15.06 -4.14 -2.16
C GLY A 186 -13.60 -4.09 -1.70
N TYR A 187 -13.28 -3.08 -0.89
CA TYR A 187 -11.89 -2.82 -0.49
C TYR A 187 -11.32 -3.91 0.42
N THR A 188 -12.12 -4.46 1.33
CA THR A 188 -11.64 -5.42 2.34
C THR A 188 -11.72 -6.88 1.90
N ALA A 189 -11.95 -7.16 0.61
CA ALA A 189 -12.17 -8.50 0.08
C ALA A 189 -11.04 -9.49 0.46
N LEU A 190 -9.78 -9.05 0.53
CA LEU A 190 -8.64 -9.91 0.88
C LEU A 190 -8.70 -10.51 2.29
N THR A 191 -9.56 -10.01 3.17
CA THR A 191 -9.79 -10.63 4.50
C THR A 191 -10.27 -12.08 4.39
N ALA A 192 -11.02 -12.41 3.33
CA ALA A 192 -11.50 -13.76 3.05
C ALA A 192 -10.51 -14.61 2.21
N HIS A 193 -9.37 -14.05 1.81
CA HIS A 193 -8.44 -14.74 0.92
C HIS A 193 -7.67 -15.84 1.66
N GLY A 194 -7.62 -17.05 1.10
CA GLY A 194 -6.97 -18.20 1.73
C GLY A 194 -5.46 -18.04 1.96
N VAL A 195 -4.78 -17.18 1.20
CA VAL A 195 -3.34 -16.91 1.36
C VAL A 195 -3.06 -15.64 2.16
N TYR A 196 -3.92 -14.62 2.01
CA TYR A 196 -3.62 -13.26 2.49
C TYR A 196 -4.44 -12.85 3.72
N GLY A 197 -5.55 -13.54 4.00
CA GLY A 197 -6.49 -13.20 5.08
C GLY A 197 -5.84 -13.20 6.46
N ARG A 198 -4.85 -14.07 6.70
CA ARG A 198 -4.06 -14.05 7.94
C ARG A 198 -3.32 -12.72 8.13
N ARG A 199 -2.61 -12.25 7.10
CA ARG A 199 -1.86 -10.98 7.17
C ARG A 199 -2.81 -9.78 7.31
N MET A 200 -3.97 -9.84 6.65
CA MET A 200 -5.05 -8.86 6.85
C MET A 200 -5.50 -8.82 8.32
N THR A 201 -5.68 -9.99 8.95
CA THR A 201 -6.07 -10.10 10.36
C THR A 201 -5.00 -9.55 11.30
N GLU A 202 -3.72 -9.76 11.00
CA GLU A 202 -2.59 -9.21 11.77
C GLU A 202 -2.62 -7.67 11.79
N HIS A 203 -2.93 -7.03 10.65
CA HIS A 203 -3.11 -5.59 10.59
C HIS A 203 -4.42 -5.13 11.25
N ALA A 204 -5.53 -5.83 11.03
CA ALA A 204 -6.83 -5.53 11.62
C ALA A 204 -6.77 -5.44 13.14
N ALA A 205 -6.13 -6.42 13.79
CA ALA A 205 -5.94 -6.45 15.24
C ALA A 205 -5.17 -5.24 15.78
N ARG A 206 -4.29 -4.63 14.98
CA ARG A 206 -3.41 -3.53 15.39
C ARG A 206 -3.96 -2.16 15.00
N LEU A 207 -4.70 -2.08 13.91
CA LEU A 207 -5.12 -0.83 13.28
C LEU A 207 -6.61 -0.54 13.40
N PHE A 208 -7.43 -1.55 13.68
CA PHE A 208 -8.90 -1.43 13.67
C PHE A 208 -9.55 -2.36 14.72
N ASP A 209 -8.81 -2.68 15.77
CA ASP A 209 -9.29 -3.45 16.94
C ASP A 209 -9.91 -4.82 16.58
N GLY A 210 -9.40 -5.41 15.50
CA GLY A 210 -9.82 -6.71 14.97
C GLY A 210 -10.76 -6.62 13.77
N GLU A 211 -11.31 -5.45 13.48
CA GLU A 211 -12.16 -5.21 12.31
C GLU A 211 -11.34 -4.91 11.05
N ALA A 212 -11.95 -5.02 9.87
CA ALA A 212 -11.25 -4.77 8.62
C ALA A 212 -11.20 -3.29 8.22
N PHE A 213 -12.07 -2.47 8.81
CA PHE A 213 -12.25 -1.06 8.49
C PHE A 213 -12.95 -0.32 9.62
N VAL A 214 -12.93 1.00 9.54
CA VAL A 214 -13.82 1.91 10.28
C VAL A 214 -14.57 2.78 9.28
N GLN A 215 -15.80 3.15 9.63
CA GLN A 215 -16.64 4.04 8.83
C GLN A 215 -17.28 5.06 9.78
N TYR A 216 -17.41 6.30 9.32
CA TYR A 216 -17.99 7.37 10.11
C TYR A 216 -19.38 7.02 10.69
N PRO A 217 -19.69 7.44 11.94
CA PRO A 217 -18.82 8.16 12.87
C PRO A 217 -17.75 7.26 13.51
N PHE A 218 -16.54 7.82 13.69
CA PHE A 218 -15.38 7.14 14.29
C PHE A 218 -15.34 7.24 15.82
#